data_AF-A0A936HF94-F1
#
_entry.id   AF-A0A936HF94-F1
#
_cell.length_a   1.000
_cell.length_b   1.000
_cell.length_c   1.000
_cell.angle_alpha   90.00
_cell.angle_beta   90.00
_cell.angle_gamma   90.00
#
_symmetry.space_group_name_H-M   'P 1'
#
loop_
_entity.id
_entity.type
_entity.pdbx_description
1 polymer ?
#
loop_
_entity_poly.entity_id
_entity_poly.type
_entity_poly.pdbx_seq_one_letter_code
_entity_poly.pdbx_strand_id
1 'polypeptide(L)' 'MRDKAEPVQIQCPRCRYTSIIYIPIEEMPNCPKCGARMVIRELLDEGKST' A
#
# COMPACT_ATOMS: atom_id res chain seq x y z
N MET A 1 8.36 -3.37 -22.22
CA MET A 1 8.23 -3.78 -20.81
C MET A 1 7.11 -2.96 -20.22
N ARG A 2 6.06 -3.60 -19.69
CA ARG A 2 5.00 -2.90 -18.94
C ARG A 2 5.23 -3.30 -17.49
N ASP A 3 5.92 -2.47 -16.74
CA ASP A 3 5.93 -2.52 -15.29
C ASP A 3 4.51 -2.21 -14.84
N LYS A 4 3.68 -3.26 -14.78
CA LYS A 4 2.32 -3.17 -14.28
C LYS A 4 2.45 -2.85 -12.80
N ALA A 5 2.13 -1.62 -12.43
CA ALA A 5 2.17 -1.23 -11.05
C ALA A 5 1.08 -2.00 -10.29
N GLU A 6 1.47 -2.83 -9.31
CA GLU A 6 0.54 -3.68 -8.57
C GLU A 6 -0.05 -2.91 -7.39
N PRO A 7 -1.38 -2.81 -7.26
CA PRO A 7 -1.99 -2.13 -6.12
C PRO A 7 -1.81 -2.96 -4.86
N VAL A 8 -1.33 -2.33 -3.80
CA VAL A 8 -1.17 -2.94 -2.48
C VAL A 8 -1.77 -2.03 -1.42
N GLN A 9 -2.43 -2.63 -0.44
CA GLN A 9 -2.91 -1.94 0.74
C GLN A 9 -1.79 -1.86 1.76
N ILE A 10 -1.47 -0.64 2.17
CA ILE A 10 -0.55 -0.35 3.28
C ILE A 10 -1.33 0.06 4.52
N GLN A 11 -0.78 -0.22 5.70
CA GLN A 11 -1.34 0.14 6.98
C GLN A 11 -0.29 0.80 7.88
N CYS A 12 -0.70 1.81 8.63
CA CYS A 12 0.10 2.38 9.70
C CYS A 12 0.06 1.45 10.93
N PRO A 13 1.21 0.99 11.45
CA PRO A 13 1.24 0.12 12.62
C PRO A 13 0.83 0.83 13.92
N ARG A 14 0.82 2.18 13.97
CA ARG A 14 0.47 2.94 15.17
C ARG A 14 -1.02 3.28 15.26
N CYS A 15 -1.55 3.97 14.24
CA CYS A 15 -2.93 4.47 14.26
C CYS A 15 -3.90 3.64 13.40
N ARG A 16 -3.41 2.55 12.80
CA ARG A 16 -4.17 1.66 11.91
C ARG A 16 -4.74 2.29 10.64
N TYR A 17 -4.35 3.53 10.29
CA TYR A 17 -4.70 4.18 9.02
C TYR A 17 -4.26 3.34 7.83
N THR A 18 -5.13 3.13 6.86
CA THR A 18 -4.86 2.34 5.65
C THR A 18 -4.86 3.23 4.41
N SER A 19 -4.05 2.86 3.41
CA SER A 19 -4.01 3.52 2.11
C SER A 19 -3.64 2.52 1.03
N ILE A 20 -3.93 2.84 -0.23
CA ILE A 20 -3.58 2.00 -1.38
C ILE A 20 -2.47 2.71 -2.16
N ILE A 21 -1.39 1.98 -2.45
CA ILE A 21 -0.28 2.44 -3.27
C ILE A 21 -0.02 1.44 -4.38
N TYR A 22 0.72 1.82 -5.41
CA TYR A 22 1.08 0.95 -6.52
C TYR A 22 2.58 0.70 -6.52
N ILE A 23 3.01 -0.56 -6.47
CA ILE A 23 4.43 -0.95 -6.47
C ILE A 23 4.90 -1.31 -7.89
N PRO A 24 6.17 -1.07 -8.27
CA PRO A 24 7.28 -0.67 -7.40
C PRO A 24 7.24 0.81 -7.02
N ILE A 25 7.62 1.10 -5.77
CA ILE A 25 7.87 2.45 -5.25
C ILE A 25 9.32 2.54 -4.77
N GLU A 26 9.94 3.71 -4.87
CA GLU A 26 11.29 3.93 -4.34
C GLU A 26 11.30 3.91 -2.80
N GLU A 27 10.27 4.50 -2.18
CA GLU A 27 10.23 4.66 -0.74
C GLU A 27 8.80 4.52 -0.17
N MET A 28 8.66 3.75 0.91
CA MET A 28 7.38 3.52 1.60
C MET A 28 6.90 4.81 2.28
N PRO A 29 5.67 5.29 2.03
CA PRO A 29 5.21 6.55 2.60
C PRO A 29 5.08 6.48 4.14
N ASN A 30 5.19 7.66 4.76
CA ASN A 30 4.85 7.84 6.17
C ASN A 30 3.34 8.03 6.34
N CYS A 31 2.84 7.64 7.50
CA CYS A 31 1.43 7.81 7.82
C CYS A 31 1.07 9.30 7.91
N PRO A 32 0.07 9.80 7.17
CA PRO A 32 -0.32 11.20 7.20
C PRO A 32 -0.92 11.65 8.55
N LYS A 33 -1.29 10.70 9.43
CA LYS A 33 -1.89 11.01 10.74
C LYS A 33 -0.87 11.08 11.87
N CYS A 34 0.17 10.25 11.86
CA CYS A 34 1.10 10.13 12.99
C CYS A 34 2.58 10.12 12.60
N GLY A 35 2.89 10.22 11.31
CA GLY A 35 4.27 10.25 10.79
C GLY A 35 5.01 8.91 10.81
N ALA A 36 4.44 7.84 11.37
CA ALA A 36 5.09 6.53 11.39
C ALA A 36 5.17 5.90 9.99
N ARG A 37 6.27 5.21 9.69
CA ARG A 37 6.45 4.46 8.44
C ARG A 37 5.32 3.44 8.26
N MET A 38 4.66 3.46 7.11
CA MET A 38 3.60 2.50 6.80
C MET A 38 4.20 1.14 6.41
N VAL A 39 3.40 0.07 6.50
CA VAL A 39 3.80 -1.29 6.14
C VAL A 39 2.79 -1.89 5.18
N ILE A 40 3.22 -2.78 4.28
CA ILE A 40 2.29 -3.53 3.40
C ILE A 40 1.47 -4.47 4.27
N ARG A 41 0.15 -4.42 4.10
CA ARG A 41 -0.81 -5.27 4.79
C ARG A 41 -1.26 -6.39 3.88
N GLU A 42 -1.79 -6.06 2.71
CA GLU A 42 -2.42 -6.99 1.77
C GLU A 42 -2.12 -6.57 0.32
N LEU A 43 -1.84 -7.53 -0.56
CA LEU A 43 -1.82 -7.31 -2.01
C LEU A 43 -3.26 -7.26 -2.49
N LEU A 44 -3.60 -6.27 -3.32
CA LEU A 44 -4.93 -6.17 -3.91
C LEU A 44 -4.87 -6.81 -5.29
N ASP A 45 -5.15 -8.11 -5.36
CA ASP A 45 -5.40 -8.73 -6.65
C ASP A 45 -6.71 -8.15 -7.22
N GLU A 46 -6.72 -7.75 -8.49
CA GLU A 46 -7.95 -7.50 -9.25
C GLU A 46 -8.66 -8.86 -9.45
N GLY A 47 -9.21 -9.39 -8.36
CA GLY A 47 -10.13 -10.50 -8.38
C GLY A 47 -11.36 -10.04 -9.15
N LYS A 48 -11.46 -10.44 -10.42
CA LYS A 48 -12.74 -10.54 -11.09
C LYS A 48 -13.60 -11.47 -10.25
N SER A 49 -14.43 -10.93 -9.37
CA SER A 49 -15.55 -11.67 -8.80
C SER A 49 -16.38 -12.17 -9.96
N THR A 50 -16.30 -13.48 -10.22
CA THR A 50 -17.22 -14.22 -11.08
C THR A 50 -18.64 -14.13 -10.53
#